data_AF-A0A1J7C4J6-F1
#
_entry.id   AF-A0A1J7C4J6-F1
#
_cell.length_a   1.000
_cell.length_b   1.000
_cell.length_c   1.000
_cell.angle_alpha   90.00
_cell.angle_beta   90.00
_cell.angle_gamma   90.00
#
_symmetry.space_group_name_H-M   'P 1'
#
loop_
_entity.id
_entity.type
_entity.pdbx_description
1 polymer ?
#
loop_
_entity_poly.entity_id
_entity_poly.type
_entity_poly.pdbx_seq_one_letter_code
_entity_poly.pdbx_strand_id
1 'polypeptide(L)'
;MKSQNRNLFIILLFFLSLLNSYAQKDISKLFFNLPLESSRDSIYCSIKKYGFIEESTNRTVWQNKKIIKTFSGYLDVKTLGNTLADSVKIQLSTASSFIENDNYYQNLLIVWNYHHFSNVKTAKEFYQVKKNEIKKIVSEKPYHFNNYFEDGTITAGYSDTFYEEKGDREVSIELKRKKKEYHIILGYQRNEGEKKLRGELIPKKELIVREIDSKNLFQSNNVQQAPVIEKCSTENDKSIECLKRNIAGHISNDIDFESFGLTAGAHRVFLKFVIDKNAEIINIKVSHKNTKLCQEIMQSINELNIIEPAINKGIKVDFLVDIPLTITIEN
;
A
#
# COMPACT_ATOMS: atom_id res chain seq x y z
N MET A 1 46.69 8.77 32.21
CA MET A 1 46.53 7.42 31.60
C MET A 1 45.10 6.85 31.59
N LYS A 2 44.05 7.52 32.10
CA LYS A 2 42.65 6.99 32.04
C LYS A 2 41.81 7.47 30.84
N SER A 3 42.28 8.47 30.08
CA SER A 3 41.52 9.06 28.97
C SER A 3 41.75 8.36 27.62
N GLN A 4 42.96 7.85 27.35
CA GLN A 4 43.29 7.17 26.08
C GLN A 4 42.55 5.84 25.88
N ASN A 5 42.27 5.08 26.94
CA ASN A 5 41.53 3.81 26.84
C ASN A 5 40.05 3.99 26.48
N ARG A 6 39.48 5.18 26.72
CA ARG A 6 38.06 5.45 26.43
C ARG A 6 37.83 5.70 24.93
N ASN A 7 38.79 6.38 24.27
CA ASN A 7 38.76 6.58 22.82
C ASN A 7 39.02 5.29 22.04
N LEU A 8 39.88 4.40 22.57
CA LEU A 8 40.14 3.10 21.94
C LEU A 8 38.87 2.21 21.93
N PHE A 9 38.08 2.27 23.00
CA PHE A 9 36.81 1.53 23.11
C PHE A 9 35.73 2.06 22.16
N ILE A 10 35.67 3.38 21.95
CA ILE A 10 34.74 4.02 21.01
C ILE A 10 35.11 3.68 19.55
N ILE A 11 36.41 3.65 19.23
CA ILE A 11 36.90 3.24 17.90
C ILE A 11 36.62 1.76 17.65
N LEU A 12 36.76 0.89 18.68
CA LEU A 12 36.43 -0.53 18.57
C LEU A 12 34.92 -0.76 18.36
N LEU A 13 34.06 0.03 19.01
CA LEU A 13 32.60 0.00 18.80
C LEU A 13 32.20 0.49 17.40
N PHE A 14 32.88 1.52 16.86
CA PHE A 14 32.71 1.92 15.46
C PHE A 14 33.18 0.83 14.50
N PHE A 15 34.28 0.13 14.81
CA PHE A 15 34.75 -1.01 14.01
C PHE A 15 33.80 -2.21 14.08
N LEU A 16 33.15 -2.46 15.21
CA LEU A 16 32.10 -3.48 15.31
C LEU A 16 30.81 -3.09 14.56
N SER A 17 30.49 -1.80 14.44
CA SER A 17 29.36 -1.36 13.58
C SER A 17 29.65 -1.55 12.07
N LEU A 18 30.92 -1.54 11.66
CA LEU A 18 31.34 -1.88 10.30
C LEU A 18 31.26 -3.39 10.00
N LEU A 19 31.18 -4.25 11.02
CA LEU A 19 30.98 -5.69 10.81
C LEU A 19 29.54 -6.05 10.42
N ASN A 20 28.58 -5.15 10.57
CA ASN A 20 27.25 -5.31 9.95
C ASN A 20 27.29 -5.12 8.41
N SER A 21 28.41 -4.66 7.83
CA SER A 21 28.57 -4.58 6.37
C SER A 21 28.90 -5.92 5.69
N TYR A 22 29.19 -6.98 6.47
CA TYR A 22 29.59 -8.28 5.90
C TYR A 22 28.41 -9.09 5.38
N ALA A 23 27.27 -9.13 6.09
CA ALA A 23 26.07 -9.83 5.60
C ALA A 23 25.46 -9.15 4.36
N GLN A 24 25.53 -7.83 4.30
CA GLN A 24 24.96 -7.00 3.23
C GLN A 24 25.66 -7.20 1.88
N LYS A 25 26.99 -7.42 1.91
CA LYS A 25 27.80 -7.68 0.70
C LYS A 25 27.41 -8.97 -0.01
N ASP A 26 26.82 -9.92 0.71
CA ASP A 26 26.48 -11.23 0.16
C ASP A 26 25.08 -11.28 -0.47
N ILE A 27 24.09 -10.55 0.06
CA ILE A 27 22.78 -10.41 -0.60
C ILE A 27 22.94 -9.68 -1.93
N SER A 28 23.70 -8.58 -1.98
CA SER A 28 23.97 -7.84 -3.22
C SER A 28 24.51 -8.72 -4.34
N LYS A 29 25.33 -9.74 -4.03
CA LYS A 29 25.87 -10.67 -5.04
C LYS A 29 24.78 -11.51 -5.71
N LEU A 30 23.67 -11.80 -5.01
CA LEU A 30 22.52 -12.52 -5.59
C LEU A 30 21.82 -11.71 -6.68
N PHE A 31 21.95 -10.38 -6.62
CA PHE A 31 21.33 -9.43 -7.53
C PHE A 31 22.41 -8.65 -8.28
N PHE A 32 23.36 -9.33 -8.91
CA PHE A 32 24.38 -8.71 -9.78
C PHE A 32 25.23 -7.63 -9.09
N ASN A 33 25.59 -7.81 -7.82
CA ASN A 33 26.30 -6.79 -7.02
C ASN A 33 25.59 -5.43 -6.99
N LEU A 34 24.27 -5.41 -7.16
CA LEU A 34 23.52 -4.18 -7.08
C LEU A 34 23.66 -3.59 -5.67
N PRO A 35 23.79 -2.25 -5.57
CA PRO A 35 23.85 -1.58 -4.29
C PRO A 35 22.43 -1.49 -3.72
N LEU A 36 21.87 -2.62 -3.31
CA LEU A 36 20.48 -2.79 -2.83
C LEU A 36 20.12 -1.82 -1.70
N GLU A 37 21.15 -1.26 -1.07
CA GLU A 37 21.01 -0.43 0.10
C GLU A 37 21.07 1.08 -0.21
N SER A 38 21.40 1.42 -1.47
CA SER A 38 21.39 2.78 -1.99
C SER A 38 19.99 3.20 -2.44
N SER A 39 19.82 4.47 -2.79
CA SER A 39 18.55 4.96 -3.34
C SER A 39 18.13 4.19 -4.59
N ARG A 40 16.82 4.14 -4.87
CA ARG A 40 16.25 3.54 -6.10
C ARG A 40 16.99 4.01 -7.36
N ASP A 41 17.27 5.30 -7.47
CA ASP A 41 17.93 5.87 -8.64
C ASP A 41 19.40 5.42 -8.75
N SER A 42 20.07 5.19 -7.60
CA SER A 42 21.43 4.62 -7.57
C SER A 42 21.44 3.15 -8.00
N ILE A 43 20.44 2.38 -7.58
CA ILE A 43 20.26 0.99 -8.01
C ILE A 43 20.00 0.96 -9.52
N TYR A 44 19.07 1.79 -9.99
CA TYR A 44 18.75 1.95 -11.42
C TYR A 44 19.99 2.30 -12.26
N CYS A 45 20.78 3.29 -11.84
CA CYS A 45 22.03 3.65 -12.51
C CYS A 45 23.06 2.52 -12.52
N SER A 46 23.06 1.66 -11.49
CA SER A 46 23.94 0.49 -11.42
C SER A 46 23.46 -0.62 -12.35
N ILE A 47 22.15 -0.85 -12.47
CA ILE A 47 21.55 -1.81 -13.40
C ILE A 47 21.96 -1.49 -14.84
N LYS A 48 21.98 -0.21 -15.24
CA LYS A 48 22.41 0.23 -16.59
C LYS A 48 23.81 -0.26 -16.99
N LYS A 49 24.70 -0.48 -16.03
CA LYS A 49 26.06 -0.98 -16.28
C LYS A 49 26.09 -2.43 -16.78
N TYR A 50 25.00 -3.18 -16.58
CA TYR A 50 24.86 -4.58 -16.99
C TYR A 50 24.15 -4.75 -18.34
N GLY A 51 24.26 -3.77 -19.24
CA GLY A 51 23.63 -3.85 -20.57
C GLY A 51 22.11 -3.90 -20.52
N PHE A 52 21.51 -3.18 -19.56
CA PHE A 52 20.07 -3.23 -19.33
C PHE A 52 19.28 -2.52 -20.44
N ILE A 53 18.40 -3.27 -21.09
CA ILE A 53 17.48 -2.80 -22.12
C ILE A 53 16.14 -2.50 -21.45
N GLU A 54 15.81 -1.22 -21.36
CA GLU A 54 14.60 -0.71 -20.72
C GLU A 54 13.33 -1.09 -21.50
N GLU A 55 12.39 -1.77 -20.84
CA GLU A 55 11.02 -1.91 -21.32
C GLU A 55 10.20 -0.74 -20.75
N SER A 56 9.80 0.20 -21.59
CA SER A 56 9.04 1.39 -21.15
C SER A 56 7.69 0.98 -20.56
N THR A 57 7.59 0.91 -19.23
CA THR A 57 6.31 0.93 -18.53
C THR A 57 6.46 1.67 -17.20
N ASN A 58 6.26 2.98 -17.21
CA ASN A 58 5.83 3.71 -16.00
C ASN A 58 4.38 3.32 -15.71
N ARG A 59 4.14 2.05 -15.32
CA ARG A 59 2.82 1.60 -14.90
C ARG A 59 2.70 1.84 -13.40
N THR A 60 1.91 2.84 -13.05
CA THR A 60 1.31 2.93 -11.72
C THR A 60 0.21 1.87 -11.67
N VAL A 61 0.47 0.75 -11.01
CA VAL A 61 -0.56 -0.27 -10.78
C VAL A 61 -1.17 0.01 -9.41
N TRP A 62 -2.49 0.20 -9.39
CA TRP A 62 -3.29 0.17 -8.16
C TRP A 62 -3.66 -1.28 -7.88
N GLN A 63 -3.07 -1.87 -6.83
CA GLN A 63 -3.43 -3.21 -6.37
C GLN A 63 -3.51 -3.17 -4.84
N ASN A 64 -4.66 -3.53 -4.26
CA ASN A 64 -4.89 -3.58 -2.81
C ASN A 64 -4.43 -2.31 -2.05
N LYS A 65 -4.85 -1.11 -2.51
CA LYS A 65 -4.47 0.20 -1.94
C LYS A 65 -2.98 0.56 -2.02
N LYS A 66 -2.16 -0.15 -2.82
CA LYS A 66 -0.75 0.15 -3.04
C LYS A 66 -0.51 0.88 -4.36
N ILE A 67 0.22 2.00 -4.31
CA ILE A 67 0.78 2.66 -5.51
C ILE A 67 2.13 2.01 -5.76
N ILE A 68 2.24 1.23 -6.83
CA ILE A 68 3.50 0.61 -7.24
C ILE A 68 4.01 1.32 -8.49
N LYS A 69 5.13 2.04 -8.36
CA LYS A 69 5.89 2.52 -9.53
C LYS A 69 6.89 1.45 -9.90
N THR A 70 6.71 0.88 -11.08
CA THR A 70 7.54 -0.21 -11.56
C THR A 70 8.45 0.26 -12.68
N PHE A 71 9.69 -0.22 -12.66
CA PHE A 71 10.65 -0.12 -13.73
C PHE A 71 11.09 -1.54 -14.08
N SER A 72 11.14 -1.91 -15.36
CA SER A 72 11.57 -3.25 -15.76
C SER A 72 12.30 -3.28 -17.09
N GLY A 73 13.07 -4.33 -17.30
CA GLY A 73 13.82 -4.53 -18.53
C GLY A 73 14.71 -5.75 -18.44
N TYR A 74 15.36 -6.08 -19.56
CA TYR A 74 16.18 -7.30 -19.68
C TYR A 74 17.66 -6.95 -19.66
N LEU A 75 18.45 -7.88 -19.16
CA LEU A 75 19.90 -7.82 -19.28
C LEU A 75 20.33 -8.43 -20.61
N ASP A 76 21.26 -7.78 -21.31
CA ASP A 76 21.91 -8.38 -22.47
C ASP A 76 22.77 -9.57 -22.02
N VAL A 77 22.34 -10.77 -22.39
CA VAL A 77 22.98 -12.05 -22.06
C VAL A 77 24.45 -12.07 -22.50
N LYS A 78 24.84 -11.31 -23.54
CA LYS A 78 26.24 -11.20 -23.99
C LYS A 78 27.15 -10.53 -22.97
N THR A 79 26.61 -9.66 -22.13
CA THR A 79 27.36 -8.92 -21.10
C THR A 79 27.41 -9.65 -19.76
N LEU A 80 26.58 -10.69 -19.58
CA LEU A 80 26.38 -11.40 -18.32
C LEU A 80 27.38 -12.55 -18.08
N GLY A 81 28.18 -12.91 -19.08
CA GLY A 81 29.13 -14.03 -19.00
C GLY A 81 28.43 -15.39 -18.96
N ASN A 82 28.96 -16.37 -18.21
CA ASN A 82 28.44 -17.74 -18.09
C ASN A 82 27.16 -17.82 -17.24
N THR A 83 26.12 -17.04 -17.55
CA THR A 83 24.82 -17.24 -16.91
C THR A 83 24.10 -18.43 -17.52
N LEU A 84 23.72 -19.39 -16.68
CA LEU A 84 22.99 -20.60 -17.07
C LEU A 84 21.54 -20.34 -17.53
N ALA A 85 21.03 -19.12 -17.33
CA ALA A 85 19.67 -18.72 -17.71
C ALA A 85 19.64 -18.25 -19.17
N ASP A 86 18.56 -18.59 -19.88
CA ASP A 86 18.34 -18.19 -21.28
C ASP A 86 18.10 -16.68 -21.41
N SER A 87 17.48 -16.08 -20.39
CA SER A 87 17.35 -14.62 -20.26
C SER A 87 17.17 -14.21 -18.81
N VAL A 88 17.48 -12.94 -18.53
CA VAL A 88 17.29 -12.35 -17.21
C VAL A 88 16.54 -11.03 -17.34
N LYS A 89 15.45 -10.89 -16.59
CA LYS A 89 14.70 -9.65 -16.42
C LYS A 89 14.90 -9.11 -15.01
N ILE A 90 15.20 -7.82 -14.89
CA ILE A 90 15.16 -7.14 -13.59
C ILE A 90 13.96 -6.21 -13.57
N GLN A 91 13.27 -6.20 -12.43
CA GLN A 91 12.22 -5.25 -12.12
C GLN A 91 12.54 -4.57 -10.80
N LEU A 92 12.53 -3.24 -10.82
CA LEU A 92 12.70 -2.39 -9.65
C LEU A 92 11.38 -1.68 -9.39
N SER A 93 10.82 -1.84 -8.20
CA SER A 93 9.52 -1.27 -7.85
C SER A 93 9.62 -0.49 -6.55
N THR A 94 8.87 0.61 -6.46
CA THR A 94 8.58 1.26 -5.18
C THR A 94 7.10 1.12 -4.90
N ALA A 95 6.75 0.56 -3.76
CA ALA A 95 5.38 0.41 -3.31
C ALA A 95 5.13 1.25 -2.07
N SER A 96 3.94 1.83 -1.95
CA SER A 96 3.46 2.39 -0.69
C SER A 96 2.35 1.50 -0.16
N SER A 97 2.52 0.88 1.00
CA SER A 97 1.51 0.05 1.66
C SER A 97 0.74 0.90 2.68
N PHE A 98 -0.57 1.02 2.52
CA PHE A 98 -1.42 1.70 3.48
C PHE A 98 -1.67 0.78 4.69
N ILE A 99 -1.36 1.27 5.89
CA ILE A 99 -1.70 0.60 7.14
C ILE A 99 -2.92 1.33 7.70
N GLU A 100 -4.10 0.71 7.55
CA GLU A 100 -5.42 1.31 7.85
C GLU A 100 -5.56 1.81 9.29
N ASN A 101 -4.84 1.23 10.25
CA ASN A 101 -4.99 1.57 11.66
C ASN A 101 -4.25 2.85 12.06
N ASP A 102 -3.23 3.27 11.32
CA ASP A 102 -2.32 4.33 11.78
C ASP A 102 -2.24 5.53 10.81
N ASN A 103 -2.93 5.51 9.67
CA ASN A 103 -2.86 6.58 8.65
C ASN A 103 -1.42 6.83 8.12
N TYR A 104 -0.59 5.79 8.05
CA TYR A 104 0.75 5.87 7.45
C TYR A 104 0.85 5.02 6.17
N TYR A 105 1.69 5.50 5.25
CA TYR A 105 2.23 4.66 4.19
C TYR A 105 3.60 4.14 4.60
N GLN A 106 3.75 2.82 4.59
CA GLN A 106 5.06 2.20 4.59
C GLN A 106 5.59 2.20 3.16
N ASN A 107 6.74 2.82 2.94
CA ASN A 107 7.40 2.77 1.64
C ASN A 107 8.27 1.52 1.56
N LEU A 108 8.13 0.79 0.47
CA LEU A 108 8.88 -0.42 0.19
C LEU A 108 9.68 -0.20 -1.09
N LEU A 109 10.94 -0.57 -1.07
CA LEU A 109 11.74 -0.81 -2.25
C LEU A 109 11.73 -2.31 -2.52
N ILE A 110 11.37 -2.71 -3.74
CA ILE A 110 11.26 -4.10 -4.15
C ILE A 110 12.11 -4.30 -5.40
N VAL A 111 12.97 -5.32 -5.39
CA VAL A 111 13.78 -5.75 -6.53
C VAL A 111 13.41 -7.19 -6.86
N TRP A 112 12.92 -7.42 -8.06
CA TRP A 112 12.70 -8.74 -8.61
C TRP A 112 13.70 -9.03 -9.72
N ASN A 113 14.24 -10.23 -9.69
CA ASN A 113 15.16 -10.73 -10.69
C ASN A 113 14.61 -12.07 -11.23
N TYR A 114 14.14 -12.05 -12.47
CA TYR A 114 13.52 -13.18 -13.14
C TYR A 114 14.55 -13.84 -14.05
N HIS A 115 14.89 -15.08 -13.76
CA HIS A 115 15.73 -15.92 -14.58
C HIS A 115 14.86 -16.90 -15.36
N HIS A 116 15.01 -16.92 -16.68
CA HIS A 116 14.28 -17.80 -17.58
C HIS A 116 15.11 -19.01 -17.98
N PHE A 117 14.47 -20.17 -18.02
CA PHE A 117 15.09 -21.43 -18.42
C PHE A 117 14.13 -22.29 -19.25
N SER A 118 14.61 -22.74 -20.40
CA SER A 118 14.01 -23.75 -21.27
C SER A 118 14.29 -25.16 -20.75
N ASN A 119 15.42 -25.37 -20.06
CA ASN A 119 15.84 -26.66 -19.53
C ASN A 119 15.48 -26.84 -18.05
N VAL A 120 14.63 -27.83 -17.76
CA VAL A 120 14.16 -28.14 -16.39
C VAL A 120 15.27 -28.53 -15.41
N LYS A 121 16.28 -29.28 -15.87
CA LYS A 121 17.36 -29.76 -15.00
C LYS A 121 18.22 -28.58 -14.55
N THR A 122 18.58 -27.73 -15.50
CA THR A 122 19.36 -26.50 -15.26
C THR A 122 18.61 -25.55 -14.34
N ALA A 123 17.30 -25.37 -14.54
CA ALA A 123 16.46 -24.55 -13.67
C ALA A 123 16.45 -25.09 -12.22
N LYS A 124 16.24 -26.39 -12.03
CA LYS A 124 16.22 -27.00 -10.69
C LYS A 124 17.58 -26.89 -10.00
N GLU A 125 18.67 -27.12 -10.72
CA GLU A 125 20.03 -26.98 -10.18
C GLU A 125 20.30 -25.53 -9.76
N PHE A 126 19.99 -24.56 -10.61
CA PHE A 126 20.13 -23.14 -10.30
C PHE A 126 19.30 -22.75 -9.06
N TYR A 127 18.05 -23.18 -8.98
CA TYR A 127 17.16 -22.92 -7.85
C TYR A 127 17.76 -23.44 -6.53
N GLN A 128 18.25 -24.69 -6.52
CA GLN A 128 18.84 -25.27 -5.30
C GLN A 128 20.12 -24.57 -4.88
N VAL A 129 20.97 -24.19 -5.83
CA VAL A 129 22.18 -23.41 -5.55
C VAL A 129 21.82 -22.07 -4.91
N LYS A 130 20.89 -21.31 -5.51
CA LYS A 130 20.47 -20.00 -4.98
C LYS A 130 19.74 -20.09 -3.64
N LYS A 131 18.87 -21.09 -3.47
CA LYS A 131 18.24 -21.38 -2.18
C LYS A 131 19.27 -21.64 -1.08
N ASN A 132 20.32 -22.40 -1.39
CA ASN A 132 21.40 -22.68 -0.42
C ASN A 132 22.28 -21.46 -0.16
N GLU A 133 22.51 -20.58 -1.15
CA GLU A 133 23.19 -19.30 -0.95
C GLU A 133 22.38 -18.40 -0.01
N ILE A 134 21.07 -18.22 -0.24
CA ILE A 134 20.20 -17.42 0.62
C ILE A 134 20.19 -17.94 2.06
N LYS A 135 20.06 -19.26 2.25
CA LYS A 135 20.12 -19.91 3.57
C LYS A 135 21.41 -19.67 4.35
N LYS A 136 22.53 -19.46 3.66
CA LYS A 136 23.82 -19.16 4.31
C LYS A 136 23.92 -17.69 4.72
N ILE A 137 23.20 -16.82 4.02
CA ILE A 137 23.25 -15.38 4.22
C ILE A 137 22.23 -14.94 5.28
N VAL A 138 21.04 -15.54 5.28
CA VAL A 138 19.95 -15.20 6.20
C VAL A 138 19.96 -16.13 7.42
N SER A 139 19.81 -15.56 8.62
CA SER A 139 19.89 -16.27 9.91
C SER A 139 18.70 -17.17 10.21
N GLU A 140 17.57 -17.02 9.49
CA GLU A 140 16.31 -17.71 9.77
C GLU A 140 15.91 -18.78 8.74
N LYS A 141 14.99 -19.66 9.15
CA LYS A 141 14.49 -20.78 8.33
C LYS A 141 13.48 -20.29 7.29
N PRO A 142 13.48 -20.85 6.06
CA PRO A 142 12.48 -20.50 5.06
C PRO A 142 11.07 -20.87 5.53
N TYR A 143 10.11 -19.98 5.27
CA TYR A 143 8.69 -20.31 5.31
C TYR A 143 8.21 -20.69 3.92
N HIS A 144 7.35 -21.72 3.84
CA HIS A 144 6.87 -22.27 2.57
C HIS A 144 5.47 -21.76 2.25
N PHE A 145 5.34 -21.13 1.08
CA PHE A 145 4.04 -20.79 0.52
C PHE A 145 3.73 -21.74 -0.64
N ASN A 146 2.64 -22.49 -0.52
CA ASN A 146 2.15 -23.35 -1.57
C ASN A 146 1.01 -22.64 -2.32
N ASN A 147 1.19 -22.49 -3.63
CA ASN A 147 0.20 -22.03 -4.62
C ASN A 147 -0.18 -20.54 -4.59
N TYR A 148 -0.18 -19.91 -5.76
CA TYR A 148 -0.72 -18.56 -5.99
C TYR A 148 -1.62 -18.54 -7.23
N PHE A 149 -2.71 -17.78 -7.16
CA PHE A 149 -3.63 -17.56 -8.27
C PHE A 149 -3.28 -16.23 -8.95
N GLU A 150 -2.79 -16.28 -10.18
CA GLU A 150 -2.85 -15.16 -11.10
C GLU A 150 -3.72 -15.59 -12.29
N ASP A 151 -4.82 -14.85 -12.48
CA ASP A 151 -5.74 -14.94 -13.63
C ASP A 151 -6.35 -16.32 -13.94
N GLY A 152 -6.76 -17.08 -12.92
CA GLY A 152 -7.59 -18.26 -13.10
C GLY A 152 -6.90 -19.47 -13.74
N THR A 153 -5.59 -19.40 -14.00
CA THR A 153 -4.79 -20.55 -14.42
C THR A 153 -3.96 -21.07 -13.24
N ILE A 154 -4.19 -22.32 -12.85
CA ILE A 154 -3.39 -22.96 -11.79
C ILE A 154 -1.95 -23.09 -12.30
N THR A 155 -1.04 -22.27 -11.79
CA THR A 155 0.39 -22.41 -12.02
C THR A 155 0.98 -23.16 -10.83
N ALA A 156 1.55 -24.34 -11.09
CA ALA A 156 2.28 -25.09 -10.07
C ALA A 156 3.61 -24.39 -9.79
N GLY A 157 3.78 -23.86 -8.58
CA GLY A 157 4.97 -23.15 -8.14
C GLY A 157 5.23 -23.36 -6.65
N TYR A 158 6.49 -23.20 -6.25
CA TYR A 158 6.92 -23.27 -4.86
C TYR A 158 7.79 -22.07 -4.54
N SER A 159 7.44 -21.37 -3.46
CA SER A 159 8.11 -20.16 -3.01
C SER A 159 8.63 -20.34 -1.59
N ASP A 160 9.90 -19.96 -1.40
CA ASP A 160 10.51 -19.81 -0.09
C ASP A 160 10.68 -18.34 0.23
N THR A 161 10.34 -17.96 1.46
CA THR A 161 10.57 -16.60 1.98
C THR A 161 11.48 -16.67 3.19
N PHE A 162 12.46 -15.77 3.23
CA PHE A 162 13.48 -15.67 4.27
C PHE A 162 13.48 -14.26 4.87
N TYR A 163 13.57 -14.19 6.20
CA TYR A 163 13.54 -12.94 6.98
C TYR A 163 14.84 -12.72 7.74
N GLU A 164 15.24 -11.47 7.88
CA GLU A 164 16.41 -11.11 8.68
C GLU A 164 15.96 -10.44 10.00
N GLU A 165 16.21 -11.11 11.12
CA GLU A 165 15.76 -10.81 12.50
C GLU A 165 16.00 -9.35 13.00
N LYS A 166 16.85 -8.58 12.30
CA LYS A 166 17.20 -7.18 12.64
C LYS A 166 16.83 -6.14 11.58
N GLY A 167 16.34 -6.54 10.42
CA GLY A 167 16.12 -5.63 9.30
C GLY A 167 14.73 -5.81 8.75
N ASP A 168 14.08 -4.71 8.41
CA ASP A 168 12.82 -4.68 7.67
C ASP A 168 13.00 -5.17 6.21
N ARG A 169 13.72 -6.28 6.04
CA ARG A 169 14.25 -6.83 4.79
C ARG A 169 13.75 -8.25 4.62
N GLU A 170 13.31 -8.55 3.41
CA GLU A 170 12.79 -9.84 3.03
C GLU A 170 13.49 -10.29 1.74
N VAL A 171 13.93 -11.53 1.72
CA VAL A 171 14.50 -12.17 0.53
C VAL A 171 13.66 -13.39 0.19
N SER A 172 13.24 -13.50 -1.06
CA SER A 172 12.44 -14.63 -1.53
C SER A 172 13.06 -15.29 -2.75
N ILE A 173 12.80 -16.59 -2.90
CA ILE A 173 13.12 -17.33 -4.11
C ILE A 173 11.96 -18.23 -4.49
N GLU A 174 11.55 -18.14 -5.75
CA GLU A 174 10.43 -18.89 -6.28
C GLU A 174 10.83 -19.63 -7.56
N LEU A 175 10.33 -20.87 -7.72
CA LEU A 175 10.38 -21.61 -8.96
C LEU A 175 8.96 -21.74 -9.52
N LYS A 176 8.68 -21.08 -10.66
CA LYS A 176 7.41 -21.18 -11.40
C LYS A 176 7.61 -21.96 -12.69
N ARG A 177 6.64 -22.82 -13.02
CA ARG A 177 6.53 -23.41 -14.36
C ARG A 177 5.46 -22.68 -15.16
N LYS A 178 5.82 -22.16 -16.33
CA LYS A 178 4.88 -21.53 -17.27
C LYS A 178 4.96 -22.26 -18.61
N LYS A 179 3.91 -23.00 -18.95
CA LYS A 179 3.88 -23.87 -20.15
C LYS A 179 5.06 -24.86 -20.20
N LYS A 180 5.99 -24.69 -21.15
CA LYS A 180 7.21 -25.50 -21.36
C LYS A 180 8.48 -24.87 -20.77
N GLU A 181 8.35 -23.75 -20.07
CA GLU A 181 9.47 -22.95 -19.56
C GLU A 181 9.41 -22.83 -18.03
N TYR A 182 10.55 -22.52 -17.45
CA TYR A 182 10.76 -22.38 -16.01
C TYR A 182 11.26 -20.98 -15.71
N HIS A 183 10.66 -20.34 -14.73
CA HIS A 183 11.06 -19.05 -14.22
C HIS A 183 11.54 -19.21 -12.79
N ILE A 184 12.72 -18.69 -12.50
CA ILE A 184 13.22 -18.57 -11.14
C ILE A 184 13.21 -17.10 -10.79
N ILE A 185 12.50 -16.76 -9.72
CA ILE A 185 12.28 -15.37 -9.32
C ILE A 185 13.00 -15.18 -8.00
N LEU A 186 13.99 -14.29 -7.98
CA LEU A 186 14.61 -13.81 -6.75
C LEU A 186 13.96 -12.48 -6.39
N GLY A 187 13.44 -12.37 -5.18
CA GLY A 187 12.86 -11.15 -4.63
C GLY A 187 13.74 -10.60 -3.52
N TYR A 188 13.91 -9.29 -3.49
CA TYR A 188 14.43 -8.54 -2.37
C TYR A 188 13.46 -7.41 -2.07
N GLN A 189 13.10 -7.24 -0.82
CA GLN A 189 12.27 -6.15 -0.34
C GLN A 189 12.94 -5.53 0.87
N ARG A 190 12.86 -4.20 0.97
CA ARG A 190 13.19 -3.48 2.20
C ARG A 190 12.21 -2.35 2.49
N ASN A 191 12.00 -2.07 3.76
CA ASN A 191 11.32 -0.87 4.22
C ASN A 191 12.23 0.36 4.04
N GLU A 192 11.69 1.40 3.41
CA GLU A 192 12.32 2.72 3.21
C GLU A 192 11.80 3.75 4.23
N GLY A 193 11.03 3.29 5.23
CA GLY A 193 10.47 4.09 6.29
C GLY A 193 9.01 4.49 6.07
N GLU A 194 8.45 5.12 7.10
CA GLU A 194 7.08 5.62 7.14
C GLU A 194 7.02 7.04 6.61
N LYS A 195 6.05 7.32 5.72
CA LYS A 195 5.70 8.69 5.36
C LYS A 195 4.37 9.04 6.04
N LYS A 196 4.44 9.89 7.06
CA LYS A 196 3.26 10.54 7.64
C LYS A 196 2.55 11.33 6.55
N LEU A 197 1.25 11.16 6.41
CA LEU A 197 0.42 11.98 5.52
C LEU A 197 0.62 13.46 5.86
N ARG A 198 1.27 14.22 4.97
CA ARG A 198 0.80 15.58 4.65
C ARG A 198 -0.16 15.39 3.50
N GLY A 199 -1.42 15.78 3.68
CA GLY A 199 -2.59 15.45 2.85
C GLY A 199 -2.58 15.94 1.40
N GLU A 200 -1.52 15.69 0.64
CA GLU A 200 -1.48 15.99 -0.79
C GLU A 200 -1.30 14.71 -1.60
N LEU A 201 -2.31 14.46 -2.45
CA LEU A 201 -2.37 13.53 -3.59
C LEU A 201 -3.06 12.16 -3.39
N ILE A 202 -4.15 12.11 -2.62
CA ILE A 202 -5.29 11.28 -3.05
C ILE A 202 -6.08 12.15 -4.05
N PRO A 203 -6.37 11.70 -5.29
CA PRO A 203 -7.29 12.43 -6.14
C PRO A 203 -8.64 12.49 -5.41
N LYS A 204 -8.94 13.66 -4.83
CA LYS A 204 -10.19 13.92 -4.10
C LYS A 204 -11.34 13.53 -5.04
N LYS A 205 -12.22 12.63 -4.58
CA LYS A 205 -13.38 12.20 -5.35
C LYS A 205 -14.18 13.44 -5.76
N GLU A 206 -14.55 13.53 -7.02
CA GLU A 206 -15.29 14.70 -7.52
C GLU A 206 -16.65 14.79 -6.81
N LEU A 207 -17.05 16.02 -6.46
CA LEU A 207 -18.34 16.27 -5.85
C LEU A 207 -19.41 16.24 -6.93
N ILE A 208 -20.37 15.33 -6.80
CA ILE A 208 -21.42 15.12 -7.80
C ILE A 208 -22.63 15.99 -7.45
N VAL A 209 -23.08 16.80 -8.41
CA VAL A 209 -24.30 17.60 -8.32
C VAL A 209 -25.32 17.10 -9.34
N ARG A 210 -26.52 16.75 -8.89
CA ARG A 210 -27.61 16.24 -9.73
C ARG A 210 -28.94 16.85 -9.32
N GLU A 211 -29.84 17.07 -10.28
CA GLU A 211 -31.24 17.37 -9.98
C GLU A 211 -31.92 16.12 -9.42
N ILE A 212 -32.71 16.30 -8.36
CA ILE A 212 -33.43 15.22 -7.68
C ILE A 212 -34.93 15.50 -7.72
N ASP A 213 -35.70 14.49 -8.09
CA ASP A 213 -37.15 14.52 -7.97
C ASP A 213 -37.55 14.47 -6.51
N SER A 214 -38.06 15.59 -5.99
CA SER A 214 -38.51 15.72 -4.60
C SER A 214 -39.56 14.69 -4.19
N LYS A 215 -40.29 14.10 -5.14
CA LYS A 215 -41.31 13.07 -4.86
C LYS A 215 -40.71 11.74 -4.40
N ASN A 216 -39.45 11.47 -4.76
CA ASN A 216 -38.74 10.23 -4.44
C ASN A 216 -37.66 10.40 -3.38
N LEU A 217 -37.66 11.55 -2.68
CA LEU A 217 -36.69 11.88 -1.65
C LEU A 217 -37.23 11.56 -0.26
N PHE A 218 -36.61 10.60 0.41
CA PHE A 218 -37.00 10.13 1.74
C PHE A 218 -36.08 10.71 2.82
N GLN A 219 -36.57 10.73 4.05
CA GLN A 219 -35.91 11.22 5.25
C GLN A 219 -36.08 10.20 6.37
N SER A 220 -35.43 10.45 7.52
CA SER A 220 -35.45 9.58 8.69
C SER A 220 -36.85 9.21 9.20
N ASN A 221 -37.86 10.04 8.96
CA ASN A 221 -39.21 9.87 9.48
C ASN A 221 -40.16 9.12 8.53
N ASN A 222 -39.79 8.90 7.27
CA ASN A 222 -40.70 8.34 6.26
C ASN A 222 -40.04 7.22 5.42
N VAL A 223 -38.96 6.63 5.92
CA VAL A 223 -38.25 5.51 5.32
C VAL A 223 -38.45 4.24 6.15
N GLN A 224 -38.48 3.07 5.51
CA GLN A 224 -38.56 1.79 6.22
C GLN A 224 -37.19 1.35 6.75
N GLN A 225 -36.13 1.58 5.97
CA GLN A 225 -34.75 1.28 6.35
C GLN A 225 -33.83 2.42 5.89
N ALA A 226 -32.94 2.88 6.78
CA ALA A 226 -31.92 3.86 6.43
C ALA A 226 -30.79 3.25 5.60
N PRO A 227 -29.99 4.09 4.92
CA PRO A 227 -28.74 3.65 4.30
C PRO A 227 -27.78 3.05 5.32
N VAL A 228 -27.01 2.05 4.89
CA VAL A 228 -26.06 1.32 5.73
C VAL A 228 -24.64 1.65 5.29
N ILE A 229 -23.85 2.21 6.21
CA ILE A 229 -22.40 2.41 6.07
C ILE A 229 -21.68 1.13 6.49
N GLU A 230 -20.49 0.87 5.95
CA GLU A 230 -19.67 -0.31 6.24
C GLU A 230 -19.59 -0.69 7.73
N LYS A 231 -19.27 0.27 8.60
CA LYS A 231 -19.22 0.06 10.06
C LYS A 231 -20.55 -0.37 10.68
N CYS A 232 -21.66 0.14 10.16
CA CYS A 232 -22.99 -0.28 10.59
C CYS A 232 -23.32 -1.70 10.13
N SER A 233 -22.86 -2.08 8.94
CA SER A 233 -23.02 -3.45 8.44
C SER A 233 -22.27 -4.46 9.29
N THR A 234 -21.05 -4.14 9.74
CA THR A 234 -20.28 -5.03 10.64
C THR A 234 -20.93 -5.19 12.01
N GLU A 235 -21.66 -4.16 12.47
CA GLU A 235 -22.41 -4.18 13.73
C GLU A 235 -23.82 -4.79 13.58
N ASN A 236 -24.22 -5.20 12.36
CA ASN A 236 -25.59 -5.60 12.01
C ASN A 236 -26.66 -4.56 12.41
N ASP A 237 -26.31 -3.28 12.45
CA ASP A 237 -27.19 -2.19 12.86
C ASP A 237 -27.65 -1.39 11.64
N LYS A 238 -28.95 -1.46 11.33
CA LYS A 238 -29.57 -0.74 10.20
C LYS A 238 -30.29 0.55 10.64
N SER A 239 -30.02 1.03 11.85
CA SER A 239 -30.66 2.21 12.42
C SER A 239 -30.11 3.52 11.85
N ILE A 240 -30.96 4.54 11.88
CA ILE A 240 -30.58 5.93 11.56
C ILE A 240 -29.54 6.44 12.55
N GLU A 241 -29.57 5.97 13.80
CA GLU A 241 -28.62 6.35 14.84
C GLU A 241 -27.22 5.85 14.52
N CYS A 242 -27.10 4.60 14.03
CA CYS A 242 -25.84 4.08 13.55
C CYS A 242 -25.27 4.92 12.40
N LEU A 243 -26.12 5.25 11.41
CA LEU A 243 -25.72 6.11 10.29
C LEU A 243 -25.18 7.45 10.79
N LYS A 244 -25.93 8.14 11.65
CA LYS A 244 -25.54 9.44 12.21
C LYS A 244 -24.25 9.38 13.00
N ARG A 245 -24.11 8.40 13.90
CA ARG A 245 -22.91 8.20 14.73
C ARG A 245 -21.68 7.94 13.87
N ASN A 246 -21.80 7.11 12.83
CA ASN A 246 -20.67 6.77 11.97
C ASN A 246 -20.25 7.91 11.05
N ILE A 247 -21.21 8.71 10.54
CA ILE A 247 -20.88 9.94 9.80
C ILE A 247 -20.12 10.91 10.71
N ALA A 248 -20.62 11.17 11.92
CA ALA A 248 -19.97 12.07 12.87
C ALA A 248 -18.57 11.57 13.26
N GLY A 249 -18.42 10.28 13.53
CA GLY A 249 -17.13 9.67 13.88
C GLY A 249 -16.15 9.68 12.70
N HIS A 250 -16.61 9.46 11.47
CA HIS A 250 -15.76 9.54 10.28
C HIS A 250 -15.19 10.95 10.11
N ILE A 251 -16.06 11.97 10.11
CA ILE A 251 -15.65 13.38 9.98
C ILE A 251 -14.68 13.77 11.11
N SER A 252 -14.93 13.31 12.34
CA SER A 252 -14.08 13.65 13.48
C SER A 252 -12.70 13.00 13.42
N ASN A 253 -12.58 11.84 12.80
CA ASN A 253 -11.30 11.14 12.66
C ASN A 253 -10.51 11.61 11.44
N ASP A 254 -11.20 12.10 10.41
CA ASP A 254 -10.61 12.50 9.13
C ASP A 254 -10.09 13.94 9.16
N ILE A 255 -10.70 14.82 9.96
CA ILE A 255 -10.42 16.26 9.94
C ILE A 255 -9.68 16.70 11.21
N ASP A 256 -8.52 17.31 11.01
CA ASP A 256 -7.81 18.07 12.05
C ASP A 256 -8.49 19.43 12.27
N PHE A 257 -9.47 19.49 13.18
CA PHE A 257 -10.22 20.71 13.47
C PHE A 257 -9.38 21.83 14.09
N GLU A 258 -8.26 21.53 14.75
CA GLU A 258 -7.38 22.53 15.37
C GLU A 258 -6.70 23.39 14.30
N SER A 259 -6.42 22.81 13.12
CA SER A 259 -5.80 23.51 11.98
C SER A 259 -6.64 24.66 11.40
N PHE A 260 -7.93 24.75 11.77
CA PHE A 260 -8.87 25.74 11.23
C PHE A 260 -8.99 27.01 12.09
N GLY A 261 -8.22 27.12 13.18
CA GLY A 261 -8.19 28.32 14.03
C GLY A 261 -9.55 28.64 14.66
N LEU A 262 -10.32 27.60 15.02
CA LEU A 262 -11.60 27.73 15.70
C LEU A 262 -11.36 28.19 17.15
N THR A 263 -12.24 29.04 17.68
CA THR A 263 -12.19 29.42 19.11
C THR A 263 -12.57 28.23 19.99
N ALA A 264 -12.08 28.17 21.23
CA ALA A 264 -12.52 27.14 22.16
C ALA A 264 -14.05 27.16 22.38
N GLY A 265 -14.61 25.98 22.61
CA GLY A 265 -16.05 25.76 22.80
C GLY A 265 -16.74 24.99 21.67
N ALA A 266 -18.08 25.01 21.69
CA ALA A 266 -18.92 24.22 20.79
C ALA A 266 -19.26 24.96 19.49
N HIS A 267 -18.92 24.36 18.35
CA HIS A 267 -19.23 24.85 17.00
C HIS A 267 -20.25 23.92 16.34
N ARG A 268 -21.36 24.49 15.88
CA ARG A 268 -22.39 23.74 15.15
C ARG A 268 -22.17 23.81 13.65
N VAL A 269 -22.12 22.65 13.02
CA VAL A 269 -22.05 22.48 11.56
C VAL A 269 -23.31 21.80 11.09
N PHE A 270 -23.93 22.29 10.03
CA PHE A 270 -25.10 21.65 9.42
C PHE A 270 -24.69 20.95 8.13
N LEU A 271 -24.97 19.64 8.07
CA LEU A 271 -24.63 18.77 6.96
C LEU A 271 -25.91 18.36 6.24
N LYS A 272 -25.94 18.53 4.92
CA LYS A 272 -27.06 18.11 4.07
C LYS A 272 -26.55 17.48 2.80
N PHE A 273 -26.95 16.25 2.51
CA PHE A 273 -26.59 15.56 1.28
C PHE A 273 -27.60 14.46 0.97
N VAL A 274 -27.52 13.88 -0.22
CA VAL A 274 -28.38 12.76 -0.62
C VAL A 274 -27.55 11.52 -0.86
N ILE A 275 -28.00 10.39 -0.31
CA ILE A 275 -27.55 9.06 -0.69
C ILE A 275 -28.57 8.53 -1.67
N ASP A 276 -28.18 8.35 -2.94
CA ASP A 276 -29.10 7.92 -3.98
C ASP A 276 -29.40 6.42 -3.91
N LYS A 277 -30.38 5.98 -4.71
CA LYS A 277 -30.76 4.55 -4.83
C LYS A 277 -29.63 3.60 -5.27
N ASN A 278 -28.51 4.12 -5.77
CA ASN A 278 -27.31 3.37 -6.15
C ASN A 278 -26.23 3.41 -5.06
N ALA A 279 -26.54 3.96 -3.87
CA ALA A 279 -25.61 4.17 -2.78
C ALA A 279 -24.50 5.20 -3.07
N GLU A 280 -24.73 6.11 -4.02
CA GLU A 280 -23.81 7.22 -4.30
C GLU A 280 -24.20 8.47 -3.50
N ILE A 281 -23.21 9.16 -2.96
CA ILE A 281 -23.39 10.43 -2.24
C ILE A 281 -23.35 11.57 -3.25
N ILE A 282 -24.39 12.39 -3.25
CA ILE A 282 -24.56 13.53 -4.15
C ILE A 282 -25.08 14.75 -3.41
N ASN A 283 -24.93 15.92 -4.03
CA ASN A 283 -25.50 17.19 -3.56
C ASN A 283 -25.07 17.57 -2.13
N ILE A 284 -23.80 17.32 -1.79
CA ILE A 284 -23.26 17.63 -0.46
C ILE A 284 -23.25 19.14 -0.24
N LYS A 285 -23.83 19.57 0.88
CA LYS A 285 -23.88 20.95 1.35
C LYS A 285 -23.50 20.97 2.83
N VAL A 286 -22.53 21.81 3.16
CA VAL A 286 -22.07 22.03 4.52
C VAL A 286 -22.19 23.50 4.85
N SER A 287 -22.85 23.83 5.96
CA SER A 287 -23.05 25.19 6.42
C SER A 287 -22.30 25.44 7.74
N HIS A 288 -21.31 26.33 7.67
CA HIS A 288 -20.54 26.84 8.80
C HIS A 288 -19.91 28.20 8.42
N LYS A 289 -19.48 28.99 9.42
CA LYS A 289 -18.82 30.30 9.17
C LYS A 289 -17.47 30.18 8.49
N ASN A 290 -16.73 29.10 8.78
CA ASN A 290 -15.43 28.82 8.18
C ASN A 290 -15.61 28.01 6.89
N THR A 291 -15.40 28.65 5.74
CA THR A 291 -15.60 28.04 4.41
C THR A 291 -14.59 26.96 4.08
N LYS A 292 -13.35 27.07 4.56
CA LYS A 292 -12.33 26.02 4.39
C LYS A 292 -12.72 24.76 5.13
N LEU A 293 -13.24 24.90 6.35
CA LEU A 293 -13.78 23.78 7.11
C LEU A 293 -14.95 23.12 6.37
N CYS A 294 -15.85 23.90 5.78
CA CYS A 294 -16.94 23.35 4.97
C CYS A 294 -16.41 22.49 3.82
N GLN A 295 -15.38 22.96 3.11
CA GLN A 295 -14.78 22.23 2.00
C GLN A 295 -14.17 20.89 2.45
N GLU A 296 -13.46 20.87 3.57
CA GLU A 296 -12.84 19.64 4.08
C GLU A 296 -13.89 18.63 4.56
N ILE A 297 -14.94 19.12 5.25
CA ILE A 297 -16.08 18.27 5.62
C ILE A 297 -16.82 17.73 4.39
N MET A 298 -17.00 18.53 3.34
CA MET A 298 -17.62 18.05 2.10
C MET A 298 -16.81 16.91 1.48
N GLN A 299 -15.48 17.00 1.52
CA GLN A 299 -14.59 15.97 0.99
C GLN A 299 -14.64 14.69 1.83
N SER A 300 -14.53 14.84 3.15
CA SER A 300 -14.69 13.74 4.12
C SER A 300 -15.99 12.97 3.89
N ILE A 301 -17.12 13.68 3.75
CA ILE A 301 -18.42 13.06 3.45
C ILE A 301 -18.41 12.31 2.12
N ASN A 302 -17.72 12.82 1.10
CA ASN A 302 -17.69 12.19 -0.22
C ASN A 302 -16.94 10.85 -0.24
N GLU A 303 -16.03 10.65 0.72
CA GLU A 303 -15.22 9.43 0.89
C GLU A 303 -15.94 8.32 1.67
N LEU A 304 -17.11 8.62 2.25
CA LEU A 304 -17.92 7.62 2.95
C LEU A 304 -18.33 6.48 2.01
N ASN A 305 -18.11 5.25 2.48
CA ASN A 305 -18.52 4.02 1.78
C ASN A 305 -19.93 3.58 2.23
N ILE A 306 -20.90 3.72 1.33
CA ILE A 306 -22.28 3.26 1.55
C ILE A 306 -22.44 1.85 0.95
N ILE A 307 -22.78 0.87 1.78
CA ILE A 307 -22.98 -0.52 1.35
C ILE A 307 -24.40 -0.75 0.83
N GLU A 308 -25.41 -0.27 1.58
CA GLU A 308 -26.82 -0.40 1.20
C GLU A 308 -27.48 0.97 1.12
N PRO A 309 -28.23 1.29 0.04
CA PRO A 309 -29.06 2.48 -0.01
C PRO A 309 -30.29 2.34 0.90
N ALA A 310 -31.04 3.42 1.07
CA ALA A 310 -32.30 3.38 1.79
C ALA A 310 -33.34 2.48 1.10
N ILE A 311 -34.19 1.84 1.91
CA ILE A 311 -35.29 1.02 1.42
C ILE A 311 -36.60 1.60 1.94
N ASN A 312 -37.56 1.78 1.04
CA ASN A 312 -38.95 2.08 1.41
C ASN A 312 -39.90 1.20 0.60
N LYS A 313 -40.85 0.54 1.26
CA LYS A 313 -41.79 -0.40 0.62
C LYS A 313 -41.09 -1.47 -0.23
N GLY A 314 -39.91 -1.94 0.23
CA GLY A 314 -39.12 -2.95 -0.46
C GLY A 314 -38.34 -2.47 -1.70
N ILE A 315 -38.38 -1.18 -2.05
CA ILE A 315 -37.61 -0.61 -3.17
C ILE A 315 -36.51 0.33 -2.68
N LYS A 316 -35.41 0.39 -3.42
CA LYS A 316 -34.30 1.33 -3.17
C LYS A 316 -34.74 2.75 -3.52
N VAL A 317 -34.47 3.71 -2.64
CA VAL A 317 -34.93 5.09 -2.78
C VAL A 317 -33.82 6.09 -2.44
N ASP A 318 -33.99 7.33 -2.91
CA ASP A 318 -33.08 8.42 -2.57
C ASP A 318 -33.35 8.91 -1.14
N PHE A 319 -32.29 9.13 -0.37
CA PHE A 319 -32.38 9.46 1.04
C PHE A 319 -31.64 10.76 1.36
N LEU A 320 -32.38 11.75 1.85
CA LEU A 320 -31.86 13.00 2.36
C LEU A 320 -31.31 12.80 3.77
N VAL A 321 -30.01 12.99 3.89
CA VAL A 321 -29.32 13.13 5.17
C VAL A 321 -29.31 14.61 5.56
N ASP A 322 -29.86 14.91 6.73
CA ASP A 322 -29.84 16.25 7.35
C ASP A 322 -29.43 16.09 8.82
N ILE A 323 -28.18 16.43 9.13
CA ILE A 323 -27.56 16.17 10.44
C ILE A 323 -26.90 17.45 10.96
N PRO A 324 -27.32 17.95 12.14
CA PRO A 324 -26.50 18.89 12.89
C PRO A 324 -25.36 18.14 13.59
N LEU A 325 -24.12 18.55 13.33
CA LEU A 325 -22.93 18.08 14.01
C LEU A 325 -22.43 19.17 14.98
N THR A 326 -22.02 18.78 16.18
CA THR A 326 -21.37 19.69 17.14
C THR A 326 -19.92 19.27 17.31
N ILE A 327 -19.00 20.19 17.03
CA ILE A 327 -17.56 20.03 17.22
C ILE A 327 -17.19 20.79 18.49
N THR A 328 -16.45 20.17 19.40
CA THR A 328 -15.98 20.83 20.63
C THR A 328 -14.47 21.00 20.52
N ILE A 329 -14.00 22.24 20.68
CA ILE A 329 -12.58 22.58 20.73
C ILE A 329 -12.20 22.84 22.19
N GLU A 330 -11.29 22.04 22.71
CA GLU A 330 -10.75 22.20 24.06
C GLU A 330 -9.73 23.35 24.11
N ASN A 331 -9.49 23.87 25.31
CA ASN A 331 -8.57 24.98 25.57
C ASN A 331 -7.12 24.52 25.68
#